data_AF-A0A1C5JY48-F1
#
_entry.id   AF-A0A1C5JY48-F1
#
_cell.length_a   1.000
_cell.length_b   1.000
_cell.length_c   1.000
_cell.angle_alpha   90.00
_cell.angle_beta   90.00
_cell.angle_gamma   90.00
#
_symmetry.space_group_name_H-M   'P 1'
#
loop_
_entity.id
_entity.type
_entity.pdbx_description
1 polymer ?
#
loop_
_entity_poly.entity_id
_entity_poly.type
_entity_poly.pdbx_seq_one_letter_code
_entity_poly.pdbx_strand_id
1 'polypeptide(L)'
;MEIDWEGLRAAATEVMRHAYVPYSKFPVGAAALVDDGRVVVGCNVENAAYGVVLCAECGVVSSLHATGGGRIVALSCVDATGEPLMPCGRCRQLLWENGGPECLIEAKGRPLRMAELLPHAFGVEDLEAVTGETPVPVVPERLAAWRGRGSVFVHPDLSAGQQVWTAYWERSAGTDAGAETGVLEEGPSWDDPAEAITWGLARTPRVVVVDAAGTIFWAGEGEPPLEIPVRWSGA
;
A
#
# COMPACT_ATOMS: atom_id res chain seq x y z
N MET A 1 -5.06 -17.69 -12.78
CA MET A 1 -3.74 -17.74 -13.43
C MET A 1 -3.12 -19.08 -13.12
N GLU A 2 -2.64 -19.81 -14.14
CA GLU A 2 -1.93 -21.06 -13.94
C GLU A 2 -0.48 -20.76 -13.54
N ILE A 3 0.06 -21.47 -12.54
CA ILE A 3 1.40 -21.21 -11.99
C ILE A 3 2.36 -22.24 -12.59
N ASP A 4 3.31 -21.78 -13.40
CA ASP A 4 4.43 -22.57 -13.87
C ASP A 4 5.54 -22.66 -12.80
N TRP A 5 5.42 -23.65 -11.92
CA TRP A 5 6.38 -23.87 -10.84
C TRP A 5 7.78 -24.24 -11.35
N GLU A 6 7.87 -24.98 -12.45
CA GLU A 6 9.17 -25.37 -13.03
C GLU A 6 9.88 -24.14 -13.59
N GLY A 7 9.16 -23.28 -14.31
CA GLY A 7 9.68 -22.00 -14.81
C GLY A 7 10.13 -21.06 -13.68
N LEU A 8 9.34 -20.93 -12.61
CA LEU A 8 9.73 -20.14 -11.43
C LEU A 8 10.99 -20.71 -10.77
N ARG A 9 11.06 -22.02 -10.57
CA ARG A 9 12.23 -22.67 -9.96
C ARG A 9 13.49 -22.54 -10.81
N ALA A 10 13.35 -22.61 -12.13
CA ALA A 10 14.44 -22.38 -13.06
C ALA A 10 14.96 -20.93 -12.96
N ALA A 11 14.07 -19.93 -12.92
CA ALA A 11 14.43 -18.53 -12.73
C ALA A 11 15.11 -18.27 -11.36
N ALA A 12 14.62 -18.90 -10.29
CA ALA A 12 15.21 -18.84 -8.96
C ALA A 12 16.62 -19.46 -8.95
N THR A 13 16.80 -20.58 -9.63
CA THR A 13 18.09 -21.27 -9.78
C THR A 13 19.09 -20.43 -10.57
N GLU A 14 18.65 -19.74 -11.61
CA GLU A 14 19.52 -18.87 -12.42
C GLU A 14 19.98 -17.65 -11.61
N VAL A 15 19.06 -16.93 -10.96
CA VAL A 15 19.43 -15.74 -10.18
C VAL A 15 20.34 -16.09 -8.99
N MET A 16 20.20 -17.29 -8.40
CA MET A 16 21.05 -17.77 -7.31
C MET A 16 22.54 -17.74 -7.66
N ARG A 17 22.90 -17.89 -8.94
CA ARG A 17 24.31 -17.85 -9.41
C ARG A 17 24.96 -16.49 -9.18
N HIS A 18 24.17 -15.45 -8.96
CA HIS A 18 24.63 -14.09 -8.67
C HIS A 18 24.70 -13.77 -7.16
N ALA A 19 24.36 -14.73 -6.29
CA ALA A 19 24.40 -14.55 -4.84
C ALA A 19 25.79 -14.11 -4.36
N TYR A 20 25.82 -13.05 -3.54
CA TYR A 20 27.04 -12.61 -2.87
C TYR A 20 27.13 -13.26 -1.49
N VAL A 21 27.79 -14.42 -1.41
CA VAL A 21 27.82 -15.25 -0.19
C VAL A 21 29.24 -15.68 0.24
N PRO A 22 30.21 -14.76 0.37
CA PRO A 22 31.58 -15.13 0.69
C PRO A 22 31.73 -15.69 2.12
N TYR A 23 30.77 -15.45 3.01
CA TYR A 23 30.86 -15.83 4.41
C TYR A 23 30.21 -17.19 4.69
N SER A 24 28.91 -17.35 4.39
CA SER A 24 28.23 -18.64 4.61
C SER A 24 28.52 -19.68 3.54
N LYS A 25 28.85 -19.22 2.32
CA LYS A 25 28.92 -20.07 1.11
C LYS A 25 27.60 -20.81 0.83
N PHE A 26 26.48 -20.22 1.24
CA PHE A 26 25.14 -20.76 1.07
C PHE A 26 24.34 -19.86 0.10
N PRO A 27 24.45 -20.09 -1.22
CA PRO A 27 23.74 -19.27 -2.20
C PRO A 27 22.25 -19.64 -2.20
N VAL A 28 21.41 -18.61 -2.27
CA VAL A 28 19.95 -18.73 -2.33
C VAL A 28 19.44 -17.82 -3.44
N GLY A 29 18.50 -18.33 -4.24
CA GLY A 29 17.78 -17.54 -5.24
C GLY A 29 16.28 -17.71 -5.07
N ALA A 30 15.53 -16.68 -5.45
CA ALA A 30 14.07 -16.68 -5.41
C ALA A 30 13.50 -16.01 -6.66
N ALA A 31 12.36 -16.50 -7.12
CA ALA A 31 11.60 -15.96 -8.23
C ALA A 31 10.11 -15.95 -7.90
N ALA A 32 9.43 -14.87 -8.24
CA ALA A 32 8.02 -14.69 -7.96
C ALA A 32 7.23 -14.29 -9.19
N LEU A 33 6.07 -14.91 -9.35
CA LEU A 33 5.03 -14.53 -10.29
C LEU A 33 4.19 -13.39 -9.69
N VAL A 34 4.04 -12.31 -10.44
CA VAL A 34 3.25 -11.14 -10.07
C VAL A 34 1.86 -11.23 -10.72
N ASP A 35 0.87 -10.51 -10.18
CA ASP A 35 -0.51 -10.47 -10.65
C ASP A 35 -0.70 -9.93 -12.08
N ASP A 36 0.26 -9.18 -12.60
CA ASP A 36 0.31 -8.76 -14.01
C ASP A 36 0.99 -9.79 -14.95
N GLY A 37 1.40 -10.94 -14.41
CA GLY A 37 2.01 -12.05 -15.15
C GLY A 37 3.52 -11.98 -15.31
N ARG A 38 4.19 -10.92 -14.84
CA ARG A 38 5.67 -10.85 -14.90
C ARG A 38 6.32 -11.73 -13.83
N VAL A 39 7.58 -12.08 -14.07
CA VAL A 39 8.42 -12.75 -13.08
C VAL A 39 9.49 -11.78 -12.58
N VAL A 40 9.61 -11.65 -11.26
CA VAL A 40 10.67 -10.88 -10.59
C VAL A 40 11.56 -11.81 -9.78
N VAL A 41 12.84 -11.47 -9.66
CA VAL A 41 13.85 -12.37 -9.08
C VAL A 41 14.75 -11.66 -8.06
N GLY A 42 15.37 -12.44 -7.18
CA GLY A 42 16.34 -11.95 -6.20
C GLY A 42 17.28 -13.05 -5.72
N CYS A 43 18.47 -12.68 -5.25
CA CYS A 43 19.44 -13.58 -4.62
C CYS A 43 19.92 -12.99 -3.28
N ASN A 44 20.46 -13.82 -2.39
CA ASN A 44 20.96 -13.33 -1.12
C ASN A 44 22.28 -12.56 -1.27
N VAL A 45 22.42 -11.52 -0.45
CA VAL A 45 23.59 -10.64 -0.41
C VAL A 45 24.05 -10.51 1.03
N GLU A 46 25.22 -11.07 1.31
CA GLU A 46 25.79 -11.06 2.65
C GLU A 46 26.59 -9.79 2.95
N ASN A 47 26.87 -9.61 4.23
CA ASN A 47 27.71 -8.56 4.75
C ASN A 47 28.53 -9.09 5.92
N ALA A 48 29.73 -8.55 6.15
CA ALA A 48 30.56 -8.90 7.31
C ALA A 48 29.86 -8.63 8.65
N ALA A 49 29.01 -7.60 8.70
CA ALA A 49 28.07 -7.40 9.79
C ALA A 49 26.83 -8.25 9.53
N TYR A 50 26.82 -9.49 10.03
CA TYR A 50 25.82 -10.52 9.64
C TYR A 50 24.35 -10.10 9.87
N GLY A 51 24.10 -9.16 10.79
CA GLY A 51 22.75 -8.64 11.06
C GLY A 51 22.11 -7.86 9.92
N VAL A 52 22.88 -7.43 8.91
CA VAL A 52 22.37 -6.67 7.75
C VAL A 52 22.32 -7.50 6.46
N VAL A 53 22.42 -8.83 6.57
CA VAL A 53 22.29 -9.75 5.42
C VAL A 53 20.89 -9.64 4.81
N LEU A 54 20.84 -9.54 3.47
CA LEU A 54 19.62 -9.52 2.70
C LEU A 54 19.37 -10.92 2.11
N CYS A 55 18.18 -11.46 2.37
CA CYS A 55 17.78 -12.75 1.80
C CYS A 55 17.33 -12.58 0.34
N ALA A 56 17.25 -13.67 -0.40
CA ALA A 56 16.82 -13.66 -1.80
C ALA A 56 15.41 -13.09 -1.99
N GLU A 57 14.50 -13.41 -1.07
CA GLU A 57 13.12 -12.94 -1.06
C GLU A 57 13.03 -11.43 -0.78
N CYS A 58 14.01 -10.84 -0.06
CA CYS A 58 14.11 -9.39 0.06
C CYS A 58 14.39 -8.76 -1.31
N GLY A 59 15.30 -9.37 -2.08
CA GLY A 59 15.61 -8.94 -3.44
C GLY A 59 14.40 -9.03 -4.37
N VAL A 60 13.59 -10.09 -4.24
CA VAL A 60 12.32 -10.22 -4.96
C VAL A 60 11.37 -9.07 -4.64
N VAL A 61 11.18 -8.71 -3.36
CA VAL A 61 10.32 -7.59 -2.96
C VAL A 61 10.86 -6.26 -3.49
N SER A 62 12.17 -6.02 -3.42
CA SER A 62 12.77 -4.82 -4.03
C SER A 62 12.54 -4.79 -5.55
N SER A 63 12.69 -5.93 -6.23
CA SER A 63 12.47 -6.04 -7.68
C SER A 63 11.00 -5.83 -8.06
N LEU A 64 10.05 -6.34 -7.27
CA LEU A 64 8.61 -6.11 -7.45
C LEU A 64 8.31 -4.61 -7.55
N HIS A 65 8.72 -3.83 -6.56
CA HIS A 65 8.45 -2.39 -6.52
C HIS A 65 9.24 -1.61 -7.57
N ALA A 66 10.52 -1.94 -7.77
CA ALA A 66 11.36 -1.29 -8.77
C ALA A 66 10.87 -1.49 -10.21
N THR A 67 10.07 -2.56 -10.46
CA THR A 67 9.54 -2.91 -11.78
C THR A 67 8.06 -2.56 -11.96
N GLY A 68 7.44 -1.80 -11.05
CA GLY A 68 6.08 -1.27 -11.21
C GLY A 68 5.06 -1.66 -10.14
N GLY A 69 5.47 -2.39 -9.09
CA GLY A 69 4.57 -2.77 -7.98
C GLY A 69 3.60 -3.90 -8.32
N GLY A 70 2.46 -3.99 -7.65
CA GLY A 70 1.51 -5.10 -7.79
C GLY A 70 1.66 -6.15 -6.68
N ARG A 71 1.14 -7.35 -6.91
CA ARG A 71 1.02 -8.40 -5.87
C ARG A 71 1.72 -9.69 -6.26
N ILE A 72 2.46 -10.26 -5.32
CA ILE A 72 3.06 -11.60 -5.48
C ILE A 72 1.96 -12.65 -5.37
N VAL A 73 1.81 -13.45 -6.43
CA VAL A 73 0.83 -14.55 -6.49
C VAL A 73 1.48 -15.86 -6.06
N ALA A 74 2.70 -16.11 -6.52
CA ALA A 74 3.45 -17.33 -6.22
C ALA A 74 4.95 -17.07 -6.17
N LEU A 75 5.69 -17.82 -5.35
CA LEU A 75 7.15 -17.71 -5.22
C LEU A 75 7.82 -19.08 -5.08
N SER A 76 8.89 -19.28 -5.84
CA SER A 76 9.86 -20.37 -5.64
C SER A 76 11.15 -19.81 -5.04
N CYS A 77 11.69 -20.48 -4.04
CA CYS A 77 12.97 -20.17 -3.40
C CYS A 77 13.81 -21.45 -3.38
N VAL A 78 15.09 -21.37 -3.74
CA VAL A 78 15.98 -22.53 -3.86
C VAL A 78 17.35 -22.24 -3.26
N ASP A 79 18.03 -23.31 -2.85
CA ASP A 79 19.45 -23.29 -2.51
C ASP A 79 20.30 -24.05 -3.54
N ALA A 80 21.59 -24.22 -3.25
CA ALA A 80 22.55 -24.92 -4.11
C ALA A 80 22.18 -26.38 -4.45
N THR A 81 21.24 -27.00 -3.74
CA THR A 81 20.74 -28.35 -4.06
C THR A 81 19.69 -28.33 -5.18
N GLY A 82 19.18 -27.15 -5.56
CA GLY A 82 18.11 -26.98 -6.55
C GLY A 82 16.72 -27.34 -6.02
N GLU A 83 16.61 -27.71 -4.75
CA GLU A 83 15.35 -28.04 -4.09
C GLU A 83 14.66 -26.80 -3.53
N PRO A 84 13.32 -26.81 -3.42
CA PRO A 84 12.58 -25.75 -2.74
C PRO A 84 13.04 -25.56 -1.29
N LEU A 85 13.39 -24.32 -0.95
CA LEU A 85 13.79 -23.84 0.36
C LEU A 85 12.68 -22.97 0.96
N MET A 86 12.42 -23.13 2.26
CA MET A 86 11.39 -22.34 2.93
C MET A 86 11.89 -20.96 3.37
N PRO A 87 11.10 -19.89 3.13
CA PRO A 87 11.45 -18.56 3.61
C PRO A 87 11.63 -18.49 5.12
N CYS A 88 12.64 -17.74 5.55
CA CYS A 88 12.86 -17.47 6.97
C CYS A 88 11.75 -16.55 7.54
N GLY A 89 11.63 -16.46 8.87
CA GLY A 89 10.56 -15.69 9.51
C GLY A 89 10.46 -14.24 9.04
N ARG A 90 11.61 -13.56 8.85
CA ARG A 90 11.65 -12.19 8.30
C ARG A 90 11.07 -12.12 6.90
N CYS A 91 11.43 -13.05 6.03
CA CYS A 91 10.96 -13.08 4.65
C CYS A 91 9.47 -13.41 4.57
N ARG A 92 8.95 -14.26 5.45
CA ARG A 92 7.50 -14.52 5.53
C ARG A 92 6.71 -13.24 5.77
N GLN A 93 7.19 -12.36 6.66
CA GLN A 93 6.53 -11.07 6.92
C GLN A 93 6.58 -10.13 5.70
N LEU A 94 7.71 -10.09 4.97
CA LEU A 94 7.80 -9.30 3.74
C LEU A 94 6.90 -9.84 2.62
N LEU A 95 6.82 -11.16 2.48
CA LEU A 95 5.95 -11.80 1.49
C LEU A 95 4.48 -11.69 1.88
N TRP A 96 4.15 -11.66 3.18
CA TRP A 96 2.81 -11.37 3.68
C TRP A 96 2.33 -10.00 3.22
N GLU A 97 3.14 -8.96 3.39
CA GLU A 97 2.81 -7.60 2.95
C GLU A 97 2.53 -7.51 1.44
N ASN A 98 3.35 -8.19 0.64
CA ASN A 98 3.37 -8.02 -0.83
C ASN A 98 2.56 -9.07 -1.59
N GLY A 99 2.16 -10.16 -0.95
CA GLY A 99 1.36 -11.23 -1.54
C GLY A 99 0.06 -11.51 -0.80
N GLY A 100 0.00 -11.23 0.51
CA GLY A 100 -1.14 -11.53 1.37
C GLY A 100 -1.24 -13.02 1.75
N PRO A 101 -2.32 -13.39 2.48
CA PRO A 101 -2.48 -14.73 3.04
C PRO A 101 -2.55 -15.85 1.98
N GLU A 102 -3.07 -15.55 0.79
CA GLU A 102 -3.27 -16.53 -0.29
C GLU A 102 -2.05 -16.68 -1.22
N CYS A 103 -0.99 -15.89 -1.04
CA CYS A 103 0.26 -16.04 -1.77
C CYS A 103 0.81 -17.46 -1.58
N LEU A 104 1.15 -18.14 -2.68
CA LEU A 104 1.62 -19.52 -2.68
C LEU A 104 3.14 -19.61 -2.70
N ILE A 105 3.71 -20.43 -1.83
CA ILE A 105 5.15 -20.70 -1.80
C ILE A 105 5.40 -22.14 -2.19
N GLU A 106 6.33 -22.33 -3.12
CA GLU A 106 6.78 -23.66 -3.51
C GLU A 106 7.38 -24.38 -2.30
N ALA A 107 6.93 -25.60 -2.05
CA ALA A 107 7.46 -26.44 -0.99
C ALA A 107 7.55 -27.89 -1.46
N LYS A 108 8.31 -28.70 -0.72
CA LYS A 108 8.37 -30.15 -0.96
C LYS A 108 6.99 -30.76 -0.75
N GLY A 109 6.51 -31.51 -1.74
CA GLY A 109 5.16 -32.06 -1.75
C GLY A 109 4.18 -31.14 -2.47
N ARG A 110 3.53 -30.23 -1.73
CA ARG A 110 2.58 -29.26 -2.31
C ARG A 110 2.98 -27.82 -1.99
N PRO A 111 2.61 -26.84 -2.84
CA PRO A 111 2.68 -25.43 -2.46
C PRO A 111 1.88 -25.15 -1.18
N LEU A 112 2.39 -24.23 -0.37
CA LEU A 112 1.78 -23.78 0.88
C LEU A 112 1.36 -22.31 0.75
N ARG A 113 0.21 -21.97 1.32
CA ARG A 113 -0.21 -20.57 1.40
C ARG A 113 0.58 -19.84 2.49
N MET A 114 0.74 -18.52 2.33
CA MET A 114 1.42 -17.71 3.35
C MET A 114 0.72 -17.79 4.71
N ALA A 115 -0.61 -17.90 4.74
CA ALA A 115 -1.40 -18.14 5.95
C ALA A 115 -1.05 -19.45 6.68
N GLU A 116 -0.53 -20.45 5.97
CA GLU A 116 -0.05 -21.69 6.58
C GLU A 116 1.37 -21.54 7.14
N LEU A 117 2.17 -20.67 6.53
CA LEU A 117 3.58 -20.43 6.90
C LEU A 117 3.74 -19.38 8.00
N LEU A 118 2.81 -18.43 8.09
CA LEU A 118 2.79 -17.35 9.07
C LEU A 118 1.36 -17.17 9.61
N PRO A 119 0.86 -18.14 10.39
CA PRO A 119 -0.46 -18.01 11.01
C PRO A 119 -0.45 -16.86 12.03
N HIS A 120 -1.55 -16.10 12.08
CA HIS A 120 -1.67 -14.93 12.96
C HIS A 120 -0.54 -13.92 12.75
N ALA A 121 -0.20 -13.67 11.48
CA ALA A 121 0.80 -12.68 11.10
C ALA A 121 0.47 -11.32 11.70
N PHE A 122 1.49 -10.64 12.22
CA PHE A 122 1.37 -9.25 12.63
C PHE A 122 1.03 -8.38 11.40
N GLY A 123 0.06 -7.48 11.52
CA GLY A 123 -0.47 -6.70 10.41
C GLY A 123 -0.86 -5.27 10.74
N VAL A 124 -1.44 -4.59 9.75
CA VAL A 124 -1.97 -3.21 9.92
C VAL A 124 -3.08 -3.19 10.96
N GLU A 125 -3.87 -4.27 11.05
CA GLU A 125 -4.97 -4.39 12.01
C GLU A 125 -4.47 -4.38 13.46
N ASP A 126 -3.28 -4.94 13.74
CA ASP A 126 -2.66 -4.90 15.06
C ASP A 126 -2.13 -3.51 15.39
N LEU A 127 -1.63 -2.78 14.39
CA LEU A 127 -1.22 -1.39 14.54
C LEU A 127 -2.44 -0.50 14.83
N GLU A 128 -3.50 -0.62 14.03
CA GLU A 128 -4.75 0.13 14.17
C GLU A 128 -5.40 -0.11 15.54
N ALA A 129 -5.36 -1.35 16.05
CA ALA A 129 -5.86 -1.69 17.38
C ALA A 129 -5.15 -0.93 18.52
N VAL A 130 -3.91 -0.49 18.31
CA VAL A 130 -3.12 0.27 19.30
C VAL A 130 -3.17 1.77 19.04
N THR A 131 -3.10 2.20 17.79
CA THR A 131 -3.00 3.63 17.43
C THR A 131 -4.35 4.33 17.36
N GLY A 132 -5.45 3.60 17.17
CA GLY A 132 -6.79 4.19 16.99
C GLY A 132 -6.92 5.03 15.72
N GLU A 133 -5.96 4.94 14.79
CA GLU A 133 -6.05 5.59 13.49
C GLU A 133 -7.06 4.82 12.63
N THR A 134 -8.22 5.42 12.42
CA THR A 134 -9.24 4.92 11.49
C THR A 134 -8.60 4.71 10.11
N PRO A 135 -8.86 3.58 9.43
CA PRO A 135 -8.26 3.28 8.13
C PRO A 135 -8.39 4.48 7.19
N VAL A 136 -7.27 4.85 6.55
CA VAL A 136 -7.23 5.95 5.58
C VAL A 136 -8.41 5.78 4.61
N PRO A 137 -9.35 6.73 4.55
CA PRO A 137 -10.57 6.54 3.76
C PRO A 137 -10.24 6.22 2.31
N VAL A 138 -10.67 5.05 1.83
CA VAL A 138 -10.31 4.56 0.50
C VAL A 138 -10.96 5.45 -0.57
N VAL A 139 -10.17 5.85 -1.57
CA VAL A 139 -10.67 6.50 -2.79
C VAL A 139 -11.14 5.42 -3.77
N PRO A 140 -12.40 5.43 -4.24
CA PRO A 140 -12.88 4.44 -5.21
C PRO A 140 -12.00 4.39 -6.47
N GLU A 141 -11.74 3.20 -7.01
CA GLU A 141 -10.83 3.00 -8.16
C GLU A 141 -11.20 3.88 -9.37
N ARG A 142 -12.51 4.04 -9.64
CA ARG A 142 -13.04 4.93 -10.70
C ARG A 142 -12.61 6.40 -10.56
N LEU A 143 -12.20 6.82 -9.36
CA LEU A 143 -11.78 8.18 -9.02
C LEU A 143 -10.27 8.30 -8.76
N ALA A 144 -9.52 7.19 -8.80
CA ALA A 144 -8.08 7.19 -8.49
C ALA A 144 -7.28 8.19 -9.35
N ALA A 145 -7.66 8.35 -10.63
CA ALA A 145 -7.03 9.30 -11.55
C ALA A 145 -7.18 10.79 -11.14
N TRP A 146 -8.12 11.11 -10.26
CA TRP A 146 -8.34 12.46 -9.75
C TRP A 146 -7.61 12.74 -8.44
N ARG A 147 -7.05 11.72 -7.78
CA ARG A 147 -6.40 11.88 -6.47
C ARG A 147 -5.32 12.97 -6.52
N GLY A 148 -5.31 13.84 -5.51
CA GLY A 148 -4.46 15.02 -5.44
C GLY A 148 -4.94 16.23 -6.25
N ARG A 149 -6.07 16.11 -6.98
CA ARG A 149 -6.67 17.21 -7.76
C ARG A 149 -7.96 17.66 -7.12
N GLY A 150 -8.42 18.86 -7.46
CA GLY A 150 -9.66 19.39 -6.91
C GLY A 150 -9.52 19.86 -5.47
N SER A 151 -10.65 20.25 -4.88
CA SER A 151 -10.77 20.64 -3.48
C SER A 151 -11.85 19.81 -2.81
N VAL A 152 -11.65 19.46 -1.54
CA VAL A 152 -12.71 18.93 -0.69
C VAL A 152 -13.23 20.05 0.19
N PHE A 153 -14.55 20.18 0.24
CA PHE A 153 -15.23 21.10 1.14
C PHE A 153 -15.91 20.30 2.23
N VAL A 154 -15.65 20.67 3.49
CA VAL A 154 -16.25 20.09 4.69
C VAL A 154 -17.14 21.16 5.30
N HIS A 155 -18.40 20.85 5.58
CA HIS A 155 -19.33 21.81 6.18
C HIS A 155 -20.31 21.12 7.14
N PRO A 156 -20.82 21.83 8.16
CA PRO A 156 -21.88 21.31 8.99
C PRO A 156 -23.19 21.26 8.18
N ASP A 157 -24.03 20.30 8.53
CA ASP A 157 -25.39 20.14 8.06
C ASP A 157 -26.27 19.68 9.24
N LEU A 158 -27.59 19.63 9.03
CA LEU A 158 -28.56 19.18 10.02
C LEU A 158 -29.22 17.90 9.56
N SER A 159 -28.96 16.81 10.27
CA SER A 159 -29.63 15.52 10.07
C SER A 159 -30.44 15.16 11.30
N ALA A 160 -31.75 14.95 11.13
CA ALA A 160 -32.69 14.63 12.22
C ALA A 160 -32.65 15.60 13.43
N GLY A 161 -32.28 16.86 13.21
CA GLY A 161 -32.19 17.88 14.25
C GLY A 161 -30.88 17.87 15.06
N GLN A 162 -29.90 17.04 14.69
CA GLN A 162 -28.54 17.07 15.20
C GLN A 162 -27.59 17.63 14.14
N GLN A 163 -26.58 18.37 14.57
CA GLN A 163 -25.51 18.82 13.68
C GLN A 163 -24.65 17.62 13.30
N VAL A 164 -24.47 17.43 12.00
CA VAL A 164 -23.53 16.48 11.41
C VAL A 164 -22.58 17.24 10.50
N TRP A 165 -21.48 16.63 10.12
CA TRP A 165 -20.53 17.15 9.15
C TRP A 165 -20.65 16.35 7.86
N THR A 166 -20.60 17.05 6.74
CA THR A 166 -20.62 16.45 5.41
C THR A 166 -19.44 16.98 4.62
N ALA A 167 -19.04 16.23 3.60
CA ALA A 167 -17.94 16.61 2.74
C ALA A 167 -18.23 16.20 1.30
N TYR A 168 -17.79 17.02 0.35
CA TYR A 168 -17.83 16.66 -1.05
C TYR A 168 -16.52 17.03 -1.72
N TRP A 169 -16.09 16.19 -2.65
CA TRP A 169 -14.89 16.39 -3.45
C TRP A 169 -15.26 16.96 -4.81
N GLU A 170 -14.75 18.15 -5.14
CA GLU A 170 -15.08 18.85 -6.38
C GLU A 170 -13.86 18.98 -7.29
N ARG A 171 -14.08 18.89 -8.61
CA ARG A 171 -13.07 19.24 -9.61
C ARG A 171 -12.79 20.74 -9.57
N SER A 172 -11.53 21.12 -9.50
CA SER A 172 -11.16 22.52 -9.75
C SER A 172 -11.40 22.86 -11.22
N ALA A 173 -11.94 24.05 -11.49
CA ALA A 173 -11.94 24.61 -12.84
C ALA A 173 -10.49 24.68 -13.34
N GLY A 174 -10.20 23.98 -14.43
CA GLY A 174 -8.92 24.14 -15.11
C GLY A 174 -8.77 25.56 -15.67
N THR A 175 -7.55 25.93 -16.04
CA THR A 175 -7.26 27.20 -16.74
C THR A 175 -7.88 27.27 -18.15
N ASP A 176 -8.41 26.15 -18.65
CA ASP A 176 -9.12 26.08 -19.92
C ASP A 176 -10.59 26.43 -19.72
N ALA A 177 -11.06 27.45 -20.45
CA ALA A 177 -12.39 28.05 -20.38
C ALA A 177 -13.56 27.14 -20.85
N GLY A 178 -13.44 25.82 -20.66
CA GLY A 178 -14.45 24.82 -20.99
C GLY A 178 -14.37 23.53 -20.15
N ALA A 179 -13.56 23.49 -19.09
CA ALA A 179 -13.50 22.32 -18.20
C ALA A 179 -14.76 22.23 -17.34
N GLU A 180 -15.48 21.10 -17.41
CA GLU A 180 -16.67 20.84 -16.57
C GLU A 180 -16.30 20.85 -15.08
N THR A 181 -16.86 21.82 -14.34
CA THR A 181 -16.86 21.87 -12.87
C THR A 181 -17.94 20.95 -12.32
N GLY A 182 -17.66 20.19 -11.27
CA GLY A 182 -18.66 19.34 -10.64
C GLY A 182 -18.12 18.44 -9.54
N VAL A 183 -19.05 17.92 -8.74
CA VAL A 183 -18.79 17.00 -7.62
C VAL A 183 -18.35 15.63 -8.17
N LEU A 184 -17.18 15.17 -7.74
CA LEU A 184 -16.63 13.85 -8.01
C LEU A 184 -17.24 12.77 -7.11
N GLU A 185 -17.42 13.13 -5.84
CA GLU A 185 -17.86 12.23 -4.78
C GLU A 185 -18.45 13.04 -3.61
N GLU A 186 -19.61 12.63 -3.14
CA GLU A 186 -20.17 13.05 -1.85
C GLU A 186 -19.75 12.02 -0.79
N GLY A 187 -19.22 12.51 0.32
CA GLY A 187 -18.88 11.71 1.48
C GLY A 187 -20.09 11.40 2.35
N PRO A 188 -19.98 10.43 3.27
CA PRO A 188 -21.02 10.18 4.29
C PRO A 188 -21.17 11.38 5.23
N SER A 189 -22.10 11.29 6.18
CA SER A 189 -22.20 12.23 7.30
C SER A 189 -21.38 11.73 8.50
N TRP A 190 -20.72 12.64 9.19
CA TRP A 190 -19.89 12.37 10.38
C TRP A 190 -20.36 13.18 11.58
N ASP A 191 -20.14 12.67 12.78
CA ASP A 191 -20.40 13.43 14.01
C ASP A 191 -19.24 14.38 14.35
N ASP A 192 -18.01 14.05 13.93
CA ASP A 192 -16.78 14.83 14.16
C ASP A 192 -16.22 15.41 12.84
N PRO A 193 -15.94 16.73 12.76
CA PRO A 193 -15.32 17.33 11.57
C PRO A 193 -13.95 16.73 11.23
N ALA A 194 -13.20 16.21 12.21
CA ALA A 194 -11.89 15.60 11.99
C ALA A 194 -11.99 14.35 11.09
N GLU A 195 -13.07 13.57 11.20
CA GLU A 195 -13.31 12.41 10.35
C GLU A 195 -13.61 12.82 8.90
N ALA A 196 -14.42 13.88 8.72
CA ALA A 196 -14.70 14.47 7.41
C ALA A 196 -13.43 15.07 6.75
N ILE A 197 -12.57 15.71 7.53
CA ILE A 197 -11.27 16.24 7.08
C ILE A 197 -10.35 15.09 6.66
N THR A 198 -10.27 14.02 7.46
CA THR A 198 -9.47 12.82 7.15
C THR A 198 -9.93 12.16 5.85
N TRP A 199 -11.25 12.08 5.63
CA TRP A 199 -11.82 11.63 4.37
C TRP A 199 -11.42 12.52 3.19
N GLY A 200 -11.38 13.84 3.40
CA GLY A 200 -10.93 14.80 2.40
C GLY A 200 -9.44 14.66 2.04
N LEU A 201 -8.58 14.53 3.05
CA LEU A 201 -7.13 14.42 2.89
C LEU A 201 -6.72 13.17 2.12
N ALA A 202 -7.47 12.07 2.24
CA ALA A 202 -7.24 10.88 1.43
C ALA A 202 -7.42 11.13 -0.09
N ARG A 203 -8.23 12.13 -0.47
CA ARG A 203 -8.59 12.48 -1.85
C ARG A 203 -7.73 13.60 -2.42
N THR A 204 -7.48 14.65 -1.66
CA THR A 204 -6.70 15.82 -2.09
C THR A 204 -6.05 16.53 -0.91
N PRO A 205 -4.85 17.11 -1.09
CA PRO A 205 -4.23 17.95 -0.06
C PRO A 205 -5.00 19.28 0.14
N ARG A 206 -5.97 19.62 -0.73
CA ARG A 206 -6.75 20.86 -0.65
C ARG A 206 -8.09 20.63 0.06
N VAL A 207 -8.08 20.69 1.39
CA VAL A 207 -9.29 20.58 2.21
C VAL A 207 -9.65 21.93 2.82
N VAL A 208 -10.91 22.35 2.62
CA VAL A 208 -11.47 23.59 3.14
C VAL A 208 -12.63 23.25 4.08
N VAL A 209 -12.62 23.81 5.28
CA VAL A 209 -13.72 23.69 6.23
C VAL A 209 -14.52 24.98 6.21
N VAL A 210 -15.84 24.87 6.13
CA VAL A 210 -16.79 25.98 6.27
C VAL A 210 -17.53 25.77 7.58
N ASP A 211 -17.49 26.73 8.51
CA ASP A 211 -18.25 26.62 9.76
C ASP A 211 -19.74 26.98 9.57
N ALA A 212 -20.53 26.85 10.64
CA ALA A 212 -21.96 27.15 10.61
C ALA A 212 -22.26 28.65 10.36
N ALA A 213 -21.30 29.54 10.56
CA ALA A 213 -21.41 30.96 10.26
C ALA A 213 -21.00 31.30 8.81
N GLY A 214 -20.54 30.31 8.03
CA GLY A 214 -20.04 30.49 6.67
C GLY A 214 -18.57 30.95 6.60
N THR A 215 -17.86 30.92 7.72
CA THR A 215 -16.42 31.24 7.76
C THR A 215 -15.62 30.08 7.17
N ILE A 216 -14.66 30.39 6.31
CA ILE A 216 -13.83 29.40 5.62
C ILE A 216 -12.46 29.26 6.29
N PHE A 217 -12.00 28.02 6.42
CA PHE A 217 -10.75 27.65 7.07
C PHE A 217 -9.97 26.64 6.24
N TRP A 218 -8.64 26.72 6.33
CA TRP A 218 -7.74 25.77 5.70
C TRP A 218 -7.52 24.55 6.60
N ALA A 219 -7.87 23.36 6.11
CA ALA A 219 -7.58 22.08 6.76
C ALA A 219 -6.72 21.15 5.88
N GLY A 220 -6.21 21.67 4.76
CA GLY A 220 -5.36 20.95 3.84
C GLY A 220 -3.91 20.80 4.29
N GLU A 221 -3.13 20.04 3.52
CA GLU A 221 -1.69 19.88 3.72
C GLU A 221 -0.91 21.11 3.24
N GLY A 222 0.20 21.43 3.90
CA GLY A 222 1.04 22.58 3.53
C GLY A 222 0.46 23.93 4.01
N GLU A 223 1.11 25.02 3.61
CA GLU A 223 0.77 26.39 4.05
C GLU A 223 -0.61 26.83 3.54
N PRO A 224 -1.40 27.58 4.35
CA PRO A 224 -2.68 28.09 3.91
C PRO A 224 -2.54 29.03 2.72
N PRO A 225 -3.43 28.93 1.71
CA PRO A 225 -3.44 29.86 0.58
C PRO A 225 -3.87 31.27 1.03
N LEU A 226 -3.50 32.30 0.28
CA LEU A 226 -3.78 33.70 0.64
C LEU A 226 -5.27 33.99 0.79
N GLU A 227 -6.11 33.29 0.02
CA GLU A 227 -7.56 33.43 0.05
C GLU A 227 -8.20 32.81 1.30
N ILE A 228 -7.52 31.84 1.94
CA ILE A 228 -7.99 31.12 3.13
C ILE A 228 -6.82 31.03 4.14
N PRO A 229 -6.40 32.17 4.73
CA PRO A 229 -5.14 32.22 5.48
C PRO A 229 -5.22 31.57 6.86
N VAL A 230 -6.43 31.36 7.39
CA VAL A 230 -6.67 30.85 8.74
C VAL A 230 -6.78 29.33 8.71
N ARG A 231 -5.98 28.64 9.53
CA ARG A 231 -6.08 27.18 9.70
C ARG A 231 -7.27 26.81 10.58
N TRP A 232 -7.90 25.70 10.24
CA TRP A 232 -8.88 25.07 11.11
C TRP A 232 -8.19 24.59 12.39
N SER A 233 -8.69 25.02 13.55
CA SER A 233 -8.15 24.65 14.87
C SER A 233 -9.08 23.74 15.67
N GLY A 234 -10.15 23.23 15.06
CA GLY A 234 -11.22 22.51 15.75
C GLY A 234 -12.28 23.46 16.33
N ALA A 235 -13.51 22.96 16.44
CA ALA A 235 -14.63 23.56 17.17
C ALA A 235 -15.26 22.47 18.06
#